data_AF-A0A9P6T6A8-F1
#
_entry.id   AF-A0A9P6T6A8-F1
#
_cell.length_a   1.000
_cell.length_b   1.000
_cell.length_c   1.000
_cell.angle_alpha   90.00
_cell.angle_beta   90.00
_cell.angle_gamma   90.00
#
_symmetry.space_group_name_H-M   'P 1'
#
loop_
_entity.id
_entity.type
_entity.pdbx_description
1 polymer ?
#
loop_
_entity_poly.entity_id
_entity_poly.type
_entity_poly.pdbx_seq_one_letter_code
_entity_poly.pdbx_strand_id
1 'polypeptide(L)' 'PTAKDWPMFKGEGEYNHLKFIKWVDFIITDLQMPEELVTEKLGLIFEGLARQWYIEIKSDIG' A
#
# COMPACT_ATOMS: atom_id res chain seq x y z
N PRO A 1 -14.02 4.26 -3.30
CA PRO A 1 -13.20 4.77 -2.18
C PRO A 1 -12.23 5.85 -2.67
N THR A 2 -12.23 7.02 -2.04
CA THR A 2 -11.24 8.06 -2.34
C THR A 2 -9.94 7.78 -1.59
N ALA A 3 -8.80 8.32 -2.04
CA ALA A 3 -7.50 8.08 -1.42
C ALA A 3 -7.43 8.48 0.08
N LYS A 4 -8.37 9.33 0.54
CA LYS A 4 -8.52 9.72 1.96
C LYS A 4 -9.11 8.62 2.85
N ASP A 5 -9.76 7.61 2.26
CA ASP A 5 -10.38 6.50 2.99
C ASP A 5 -9.40 5.35 3.24
N TRP A 6 -8.16 5.48 2.75
CA TRP A 6 -7.18 4.42 2.77
C TRP A 6 -6.38 4.45 4.09
N PRO A 7 -6.08 3.29 4.70
CA PRO A 7 -5.31 3.24 5.93
C PRO A 7 -3.85 3.64 5.68
N MET A 8 -3.29 4.50 6.54
CA MET A 8 -1.86 4.84 6.50
C MET A 8 -1.01 3.68 7.04
N PHE A 9 0.16 3.46 6.46
CA PHE A 9 1.04 2.35 6.78
C PHE A 9 2.47 2.84 7.01
N LYS A 10 2.94 2.73 8.26
CA LYS A 10 4.27 3.20 8.70
C LYS A 10 5.35 2.12 8.65
N GLY A 11 4.96 0.84 8.67
CA GLY A 11 5.90 -0.28 8.74
C GLY A 11 6.61 -0.44 10.10
N GLU A 12 6.15 0.25 11.14
CA GLU A 12 6.75 0.24 12.48
C GLU A 12 5.74 -0.22 13.54
N GLY A 13 6.23 -0.91 14.59
CA GLY A 13 5.44 -1.35 15.76
C GLY A 13 4.74 -2.71 15.60
N GLU A 14 3.81 -3.03 16.50
CA GLU A 14 2.91 -4.20 16.38
C GLU A 14 1.87 -3.96 15.28
N TYR A 15 2.35 -3.90 14.05
CA TYR A 15 1.48 -3.73 12.90
C TYR A 15 1.04 -5.10 12.36
N ASN A 16 -0.27 -5.26 12.15
CA ASN A 16 -0.80 -6.50 11.61
C ASN A 16 -0.66 -6.53 10.08
N HIS A 17 0.51 -6.99 9.61
CA HIS A 17 0.82 -7.13 8.19
C HIS A 17 -0.20 -7.99 7.42
N LEU A 18 -0.79 -9.00 8.06
CA LEU A 18 -1.83 -9.84 7.45
C LEU A 18 -3.09 -9.06 7.16
N LYS A 19 -3.46 -8.10 8.02
CA LYS A 19 -4.61 -7.22 7.78
C LYS A 19 -4.36 -6.29 6.60
N PHE A 20 -3.13 -5.82 6.42
CA PHE A 20 -2.76 -5.01 5.26
C PHE A 20 -2.82 -5.80 3.96
N ILE A 21 -2.22 -6.99 3.92
CA ILE A 21 -2.25 -7.86 2.74
C ILE A 21 -3.70 -8.19 2.35
N LYS A 22 -4.52 -8.62 3.32
CA LYS A 22 -5.95 -8.90 3.07
C LYS A 22 -6.73 -7.70 2.57
N TRP A 23 -6.36 -6.50 2.99
CA TRP A 23 -7.00 -5.27 2.52
C TRP A 23 -6.56 -4.95 1.08
N VAL A 24 -5.29 -5.17 0.72
CA VAL A 24 -4.81 -5.07 -0.67
C VAL A 24 -5.50 -6.10 -1.56
N ASP A 25 -5.66 -7.33 -1.08
CA ASP A 25 -6.39 -8.38 -1.80
C ASP A 25 -7.84 -7.91 -2.05
N PHE A 26 -8.56 -7.48 -1.00
CA PHE A 26 -9.94 -7.00 -1.10
C PHE A 26 -10.13 -5.88 -2.14
N ILE A 27 -9.23 -4.89 -2.17
CA ILE A 27 -9.37 -3.79 -3.14
C ILE A 27 -9.11 -4.25 -4.59
N ILE A 28 -8.26 -5.26 -4.81
CA ILE A 28 -8.01 -5.82 -6.14
C ILE A 28 -9.15 -6.77 -6.54
N THR A 29 -9.56 -7.68 -5.66
CA THR A 29 -10.51 -8.76 -5.97
C THR A 29 -11.96 -8.31 -5.90
N ASP A 30 -12.37 -7.67 -4.81
CA ASP A 30 -13.77 -7.35 -4.54
C ASP A 30 -14.16 -6.01 -5.14
N LEU A 31 -13.24 -5.04 -5.15
CA LEU A 31 -13.46 -3.73 -5.75
C LEU A 31 -12.98 -3.62 -7.21
N GLN A 32 -12.36 -4.68 -7.75
CA GLN A 32 -11.86 -4.75 -9.13
C GLN A 32 -10.99 -3.54 -9.51
N MET A 33 -10.23 -3.00 -8.55
CA MET A 33 -9.36 -1.87 -8.82
C MET A 33 -8.17 -2.32 -9.67
N PRO A 34 -7.82 -1.61 -10.74
CA PRO A 34 -6.65 -1.94 -11.54
C PRO A 34 -5.37 -1.97 -10.69
N GLU A 35 -4.56 -3.01 -10.87
CA GLU A 35 -3.31 -3.18 -10.10
C GLU A 35 -2.36 -1.98 -10.24
N GLU A 36 -2.29 -1.38 -11.43
CA GLU A 36 -1.52 -0.17 -11.70
C GLU A 36 -1.97 0.99 -10.81
N LEU A 37 -3.29 1.20 -10.70
CA LEU A 37 -3.89 2.22 -9.86
C LEU A 37 -3.64 1.91 -8.37
N VAL A 38 -3.80 0.65 -7.95
CA VAL A 38 -3.51 0.24 -6.57
C VAL A 38 -2.05 0.52 -6.23
N THR A 39 -1.13 0.16 -7.12
CA THR A 39 0.31 0.39 -6.97
C THR A 39 0.64 1.88 -6.87
N GLU A 40 0.05 2.74 -7.70
CA GLU A 40 0.21 4.20 -7.57
C GLU A 40 -0.28 4.72 -6.20
N LYS A 41 -1.40 4.19 -5.72
CA LYS A 41 -2.00 4.60 -4.43
C LYS A 41 -1.22 4.09 -3.23
N LEU A 42 -0.55 2.93 -3.32
CA LEU A 42 0.31 2.40 -2.24
C LEU A 42 1.39 3.42 -1.83
N GLY A 43 1.97 4.12 -2.81
CA GLY A 43 2.96 5.18 -2.54
C GLY A 43 2.43 6.40 -1.77
N LEU A 44 1.09 6.60 -1.74
CA LEU A 44 0.44 7.69 -1.03
C LEU A 44 0.06 7.33 0.42
N ILE A 45 -0.06 6.04 0.72
CA ILE A 45 -0.46 5.55 2.06
C ILE A 45 0.73 5.14 2.91
N PHE A 46 1.89 4.90 2.30
CA PHE A 46 3.12 4.58 3.00
C PHE A 46 3.74 5.82 3.65
N GLU A 47 4.11 5.69 4.91
CA GLU A 47 4.78 6.70 5.74
C GLU A 47 6.04 6.09 6.37
N GLY A 48 6.95 6.94 6.85
CA GLY A 48 8.15 6.49 7.59
C GLY A 48 8.99 5.47 6.82
N LEU A 49 9.42 4.41 7.50
CA LEU A 49 10.24 3.33 6.94
C LEU A 49 9.57 2.60 5.77
N ALA A 50 8.24 2.40 5.82
CA ALA A 50 7.53 1.75 4.72
C ALA A 50 7.58 2.57 3.43
N ARG A 51 7.56 3.90 3.53
CA ARG A 51 7.69 4.77 2.36
C ARG A 51 9.09 4.71 1.78
N GLN A 52 10.12 4.70 2.62
CA GLN A 52 11.51 4.57 2.18
C GLN A 52 11.73 3.25 1.43
N TRP A 53 11.32 2.14 2.03
CA TRP A 53 11.38 0.82 1.41
C TRP A 53 10.68 0.78 0.04
N TYR A 54 9.47 1.35 -0.05
CA TYR A 54 8.71 1.35 -1.30
C TYR A 54 9.39 2.17 -2.41
N ILE A 55 10.01 3.29 -2.06
CA ILE A 55 10.77 4.11 -3.02
C ILE A 55 12.02 3.36 -3.49
N GLU A 56 12.75 2.70 -2.58
CA GLU A 56 13.93 1.90 -2.91
C GLU A 56 13.57 0.77 -3.90
N ILE A 57 12.52 0.00 -3.61
CA ILE A 57 12.06 -1.06 -4.52
C ILE A 57 11.65 -0.50 -5.89
N LYS A 58 10.93 0.63 -5.93
CA LYS A 58 10.55 1.26 -7.20
C LYS A 58 11.77 1.74 -7.99
N SER A 59 12.82 2.19 -7.32
CA SER A 59 14.06 2.64 -7.94
C SER A 59 14.92 1.48 -8.46
N ASP A 60 14.85 0.30 -7.85
CA ASP A 60 15.57 -0.91 -8.27
C ASP A 60 14.89 -1.65 -9.44
N ILE A 61 13.58 -1.44 -9.64
CA ILE A 61 12.80 -2.04 -10.73
C ILE A 61 12.81 -1.17 -12.01
N GLY A 62 13.32 0.07 -11.94
CA GLY A 62 13.48 0.98 -13.09
C GLY A 62 14.82 0.85 -13.80
#